data_AF-A0A6P7R668-F1
#
_entry.id   AF-A0A6P7R668-F1
#
_cell.length_a   1.000
_cell.length_b   1.000
_cell.length_c   1.000
_cell.angle_alpha   90.00
_cell.angle_beta   90.00
_cell.angle_gamma   90.00
#
_symmetry.space_group_name_H-M   'P 1'
#
loop_
_entity.id
_entity.type
_entity.pdbx_description
1 polymer ?
#
loop_
_entity_poly.entity_id
_entity_poly.type
_entity_poly.pdbx_seq_one_letter_code
_entity_poly.pdbx_strand_id
1 'polypeptide(L)'
;MRLATVIVLCSLFLGVSGDGWYSFFKEAVQGTWDLWRAYRDNLEANYQNADQYFYARGNYEAQQRGSGGIWAAKIIRRTALLLLATKSPCSPVSTSVALRSPSGVLG
;
A
#
# COMPACT_ATOMS: atom_id res chain seq x y z
N MET A 1 29.41 -21.07 24.49
CA MET A 1 28.24 -21.27 23.60
C MET A 1 27.30 -20.06 23.53
N ARG A 2 26.84 -19.47 24.64
CA ARG A 2 25.82 -18.38 24.63
C ARG A 2 26.28 -17.06 23.98
N LEU A 3 27.55 -16.69 24.12
CA LEU A 3 28.08 -15.45 23.51
C LEU A 3 28.28 -15.60 22.00
N ALA A 4 28.74 -16.76 21.53
CA ALA A 4 28.89 -17.02 20.11
C ALA A 4 27.54 -17.00 19.39
N THR A 5 26.49 -17.57 19.99
CA THR A 5 25.12 -17.48 19.44
C THR A 5 24.62 -16.04 19.38
N VAL A 6 24.87 -15.22 20.41
CA VAL A 6 24.49 -13.80 20.41
C VAL A 6 25.27 -13.02 19.37
N ILE A 7 26.58 -13.24 19.25
CA ILE A 7 27.43 -12.56 18.26
C ILE A 7 27.02 -12.96 16.85
N VAL A 8 26.76 -14.24 16.57
CA VAL A 8 26.27 -14.69 15.24
C VAL A 8 24.91 -14.10 14.92
N LEU A 9 23.99 -14.04 15.88
CA LEU A 9 22.69 -13.35 15.71
C LEU A 9 22.87 -11.85 15.45
N CYS A 10 23.75 -11.18 16.20
CA CYS A 10 24.02 -9.75 16.06
C CYS A 10 24.63 -9.45 14.70
N SER A 11 25.61 -10.23 14.26
CA SER A 11 26.25 -10.11 12.95
C SER A 11 25.29 -10.43 11.81
N LEU A 12 24.36 -11.37 11.99
CA LEU A 12 23.35 -11.69 11.00
C LEU A 12 22.32 -10.55 10.86
N PHE A 13 21.85 -10.00 11.98
CA PHE A 13 20.94 -8.85 11.97
C PHE A 13 21.59 -7.60 11.38
N LEU A 14 22.83 -7.29 11.77
CA LEU A 14 23.58 -6.16 11.21
C LEU A 14 24.00 -6.41 9.75
N GLY A 15 24.29 -7.66 9.37
CA GLY A 15 24.65 -8.05 8.00
C GLY A 15 23.47 -8.08 7.04
N VAL A 16 22.25 -8.34 7.52
CA VAL A 16 21.01 -8.22 6.73
C VAL A 16 20.49 -6.78 6.67
N SER A 17 21.06 -5.88 7.48
CA SER A 17 20.75 -4.44 7.48
C SER A 17 21.46 -3.74 6.34
N GLY A 18 21.22 -4.17 5.10
CA GLY A 18 21.54 -3.36 3.94
C GLY A 18 20.67 -2.11 3.97
N ASP A 19 21.27 -0.91 3.96
CA ASP A 19 20.57 0.37 4.01
C ASP A 19 19.42 0.48 2.98
N GLY A 20 19.58 -0.17 1.82
CA GLY A 20 18.55 -0.25 0.77
C GLY A 20 17.34 -1.11 1.11
N TRP A 21 17.52 -2.22 1.82
CA TRP A 21 16.40 -3.09 2.22
C TRP A 21 15.63 -2.46 3.39
N TYR A 22 16.33 -1.88 4.36
CA TYR A 22 15.68 -1.21 5.49
C TYR A 22 14.90 0.03 5.05
N SER A 23 15.46 0.86 4.16
CA SER A 23 14.76 2.02 3.57
C SER A 23 13.54 1.59 2.77
N PHE A 24 13.64 0.55 1.94
CA PHE A 24 12.49 0.01 1.20
C PHE A 24 11.35 -0.44 2.12
N PHE A 25 11.64 -1.21 3.18
CA PHE A 25 10.60 -1.63 4.13
C PHE A 25 10.02 -0.45 4.90
N LYS A 26 10.85 0.51 5.28
CA LYS A 26 10.38 1.74 5.94
C LYS A 26 9.43 2.52 5.05
N GLU A 27 9.76 2.69 3.77
CA GLU A 27 8.87 3.32 2.77
C GLU A 27 7.57 2.54 2.58
N ALA A 28 7.63 1.21 2.52
CA ALA A 28 6.44 0.36 2.37
C ALA A 28 5.50 0.40 3.57
N VAL A 29 6.06 0.39 4.79
CA VAL A 29 5.29 0.52 6.03
C VAL A 29 4.65 1.91 6.11
N GLN A 30 5.40 2.96 5.78
CA GLN A 30 4.87 4.32 5.74
C GLN A 30 3.77 4.48 4.69
N GLY A 31 3.95 3.95 3.48
CA GLY A 31 2.92 4.01 2.44
C GLY A 31 1.66 3.21 2.81
N THR A 32 1.81 2.08 3.49
CA THR A 32 0.68 1.32 4.04
C THR A 32 -0.06 2.13 5.11
N TRP A 33 0.68 2.83 5.97
CA TRP A 33 0.10 3.68 7.01
C TRP A 33 -0.66 4.87 6.42
N ASP A 34 -0.14 5.51 5.37
CA ASP A 34 -0.81 6.61 4.66
C ASP A 34 -2.13 6.13 4.03
N LEU A 35 -2.15 4.93 3.44
CA LEU A 35 -3.36 4.29 2.92
C LEU A 35 -4.39 3.97 4.02
N TRP A 36 -3.91 3.45 5.17
CA TRP A 36 -4.77 3.18 6.33
C TRP A 36 -5.37 4.47 6.90
N ARG A 37 -4.57 5.53 6.99
CA ARG A 37 -5.02 6.84 7.46
C ARG A 37 -6.09 7.40 6.52
N ALA A 38 -5.89 7.33 5.20
CA ALA A 38 -6.89 7.77 4.23
C ALA A 38 -8.23 7.00 4.37
N TYR A 39 -8.17 5.69 4.66
CA TYR A 39 -9.36 4.89 4.94
C TYR A 39 -10.06 5.32 6.24
N ARG A 40 -9.30 5.56 7.30
CA ARG A 40 -9.83 6.07 8.59
C ARG A 40 -10.46 7.45 8.44
N ASP A 41 -9.79 8.35 7.72
CA ASP A 41 -10.29 9.71 7.49
C ASP A 41 -11.59 9.69 6.65
N ASN A 42 -11.73 8.75 5.70
CA ASN A 42 -12.98 8.56 4.96
C ASN A 42 -14.14 8.11 5.87
N LEU A 43 -13.88 7.14 6.75
CA LEU A 43 -14.87 6.65 7.71
C LEU A 43 -15.30 7.72 8.71
N GLU A 44 -14.36 8.55 9.15
CA GLU A 44 -14.63 9.60 10.14
C GLU A 44 -15.32 10.82 9.50
N ALA A 45 -14.96 11.16 8.26
CA ALA A 45 -15.58 12.27 7.56
C ALA A 45 -17.00 11.96 7.07
N ASN A 46 -17.32 10.70 6.77
CA ASN A 46 -18.66 10.20 6.39
C ASN A 46 -19.37 11.06 5.32
N TYR A 47 -18.61 11.58 4.36
CA TYR A 47 -19.14 12.37 3.25
C TYR A 47 -19.60 11.46 2.10
N GLN A 48 -20.78 11.75 1.55
CA GLN A 48 -21.29 11.04 0.36
C GLN A 48 -20.34 11.22 -0.83
N ASN A 49 -19.97 10.12 -1.49
CA ASN A 49 -19.09 10.07 -2.67
C ASN A 49 -17.65 10.56 -2.43
N ALA A 50 -17.19 10.65 -1.18
CA ALA A 50 -15.80 11.05 -0.89
C ALA A 50 -14.77 9.92 -1.09
N ASP A 51 -15.23 8.68 -1.31
CA ASP A 51 -14.39 7.49 -1.41
C ASP A 51 -13.31 7.62 -2.49
N GLN A 52 -13.67 8.20 -3.64
CA GLN A 52 -12.73 8.42 -4.74
C GLN A 52 -11.64 9.44 -4.37
N TYR A 53 -11.98 10.47 -3.58
CA TYR A 53 -11.03 11.45 -3.10
C TYR A 53 -10.01 10.81 -2.14
N PHE A 54 -10.48 10.09 -1.13
CA PHE A 54 -9.60 9.43 -0.16
C PHE A 54 -8.78 8.31 -0.81
N TYR A 55 -9.34 7.62 -1.81
CA TYR A 55 -8.60 6.65 -2.61
C TYR A 55 -7.43 7.29 -3.37
N ALA A 56 -7.68 8.40 -4.08
CA ALA A 56 -6.64 9.09 -4.82
C ALA A 56 -5.58 9.69 -3.88
N ARG A 57 -6.01 10.32 -2.78
CA ARG A 57 -5.15 10.93 -1.78
C ARG A 57 -4.24 9.91 -1.09
N GLY A 58 -4.80 8.82 -0.57
CA GLY A 58 -4.02 7.78 0.12
C GLY A 58 -3.00 7.12 -0.80
N ASN A 59 -3.36 6.87 -2.07
CA ASN A 59 -2.43 6.35 -3.06
C ASN A 59 -1.34 7.35 -3.44
N TYR A 60 -1.65 8.65 -3.51
CA TYR A 60 -0.67 9.69 -3.81
C TYR A 60 0.34 9.86 -2.67
N GLU A 61 -0.14 9.96 -1.42
CA GLU A 61 0.70 10.06 -0.22
C GLU A 61 1.61 8.82 -0.08
N ALA A 62 1.08 7.62 -0.33
CA ALA A 62 1.88 6.39 -0.32
C ALA A 62 2.95 6.36 -1.43
N GLN A 63 2.61 6.77 -2.66
CA GLN A 63 3.57 6.77 -3.77
C GLN A 63 4.68 7.82 -3.60
N GLN A 64 4.39 8.94 -2.93
CA GLN A 64 5.40 9.95 -2.62
C GLN A 64 6.50 9.46 -1.68
N ARG A 65 6.28 8.37 -0.93
CA ARG A 65 7.30 7.79 -0.04
C ARG A 65 8.46 7.15 -0.78
N GLY A 66 8.26 6.74 -2.04
CA GLY A 66 9.27 6.07 -2.84
C GLY A 66 8.84 4.68 -3.31
N SER A 67 9.83 3.88 -3.68
CA SER A 67 9.63 2.56 -4.29
C SER A 67 8.85 1.59 -3.38
N GLY A 68 9.08 1.65 -2.06
CA GLY A 68 8.36 0.82 -1.10
C GLY A 68 6.88 1.20 -0.98
N GLY A 69 6.58 2.51 -1.03
CA GLY A 69 5.22 3.01 -0.95
C GLY A 69 4.38 2.72 -2.20
N ILE A 70 4.98 2.79 -3.39
CA ILE A 70 4.36 2.35 -4.65
C ILE A 70 4.01 0.86 -4.58
N TRP A 71 4.92 0.04 -4.05
CA TRP A 71 4.70 -1.39 -3.87
C TRP A 71 3.55 -1.66 -2.89
N ALA A 72 3.50 -0.95 -1.76
CA ALA A 72 2.42 -1.05 -0.78
C ALA A 72 1.05 -0.72 -1.39
N ALA A 73 0.94 0.41 -2.12
CA ALA A 73 -0.28 0.80 -2.82
C ALA A 73 -0.75 -0.27 -3.83
N LYS A 74 0.19 -0.88 -4.56
CA LYS A 74 -0.10 -1.94 -5.53
C LYS A 74 -0.65 -3.20 -4.87
N ILE A 75 -0.09 -3.62 -3.73
CA ILE A 75 -0.58 -4.78 -2.99
C ILE A 75 -1.97 -4.51 -2.44
N ILE A 76 -2.18 -3.38 -1.77
CA ILE A 76 -3.48 -3.05 -1.17
C ILE A 76 -4.56 -2.94 -2.25
N ARG A 77 -4.25 -2.35 -3.41
CA ARG A 77 -5.16 -2.34 -4.56
C ARG A 77 -5.52 -3.75 -5.02
N ARG A 78 -4.53 -4.65 -5.12
CA ARG A 78 -4.74 -6.03 -5.56
C ARG A 78 -5.57 -6.81 -4.54
N THR A 79 -5.27 -6.69 -3.24
CA THR A 79 -6.00 -7.40 -2.18
C THR A 79 -7.42 -6.86 -2.04
N ALA A 80 -7.64 -5.54 -2.10
CA ALA A 80 -8.97 -4.95 -2.09
C ALA A 80 -9.79 -5.41 -3.30
N LEU A 81 -9.21 -5.42 -4.50
CA LEU A 81 -9.88 -5.89 -5.71
C LEU A 81 -10.22 -7.39 -5.63
N LEU A 82 -9.32 -8.21 -5.10
CA LEU A 82 -9.59 -9.63 -4.84
C LEU A 82 -10.70 -9.82 -3.80
N LEU A 83 -10.70 -9.07 -2.71
CA LEU A 83 -11.74 -9.14 -1.68
C LEU A 83 -13.13 -8.73 -2.20
N LEU A 84 -13.17 -7.72 -3.08
CA LEU A 84 -14.41 -7.33 -3.76
C LEU A 84 -14.85 -8.40 -4.77
N ALA A 85 -13.91 -8.99 -5.51
CA ALA A 85 -14.21 -10.07 -6.46
C ALA A 85 -14.67 -11.36 -5.77
N THR A 86 -14.21 -11.67 -4.56
CA THR A 86 -14.64 -12.86 -3.80
C THR A 86 -15.93 -12.64 -3.02
N LYS A 87 -16.24 -11.41 -2.59
CA LYS A 87 -17.53 -11.08 -1.97
C LYS A 87 -18.68 -10.98 -2.97
N SER A 88 -18.39 -10.83 -4.26
CA SER A 88 -19.40 -10.75 -5.32
C SER A 88 -19.34 -11.99 -6.23
N PRO A 89 -19.88 -13.15 -5.82
CA PRO A 89 -20.24 -14.16 -6.79
C PRO A 89 -21.43 -13.59 -7.58
N CYS A 90 -21.22 -13.34 -8.88
CA CYS A 90 -22.17 -12.80 -9.85
C CYS A 90 -22.32 -11.27 -9.92
N SER A 91 -21.57 -10.64 -10.84
CA SER A 91 -22.16 -9.93 -11.99
C SER A 91 -21.04 -9.50 -12.97
N PRO A 92 -21.00 -10.00 -14.22
CA PRO A 92 -19.90 -9.76 -15.17
C PRO A 92 -19.98 -8.39 -15.88
N VAL A 93 -20.70 -7.39 -15.33
CA VAL A 93 -21.05 -6.15 -16.05
C VAL A 93 -20.57 -4.86 -15.36
N SER A 94 -19.77 -4.93 -14.28
CA SER A 94 -19.27 -3.71 -13.61
C SER A 94 -17.73 -3.62 -13.53
N THR A 95 -17.01 -4.43 -14.30
CA THR A 95 -15.54 -4.42 -14.32
C THR A 95 -14.97 -3.34 -15.24
N SER A 96 -15.79 -2.72 -16.09
CA SER A 96 -15.38 -1.66 -17.03
C SER A 96 -15.30 -0.25 -16.41
N VAL A 97 -15.97 0.01 -15.29
CA VAL A 97 -15.98 1.34 -14.66
C VAL A 97 -14.78 1.54 -13.71
N ALA A 98 -14.33 0.49 -13.01
CA ALA A 98 -13.20 0.57 -12.10
C ALA A 98 -11.81 0.61 -12.79
N LEU A 99 -11.76 0.39 -14.11
CA LEU A 99 -10.54 0.42 -14.93
C LEU A 99 -10.32 1.76 -15.67
N ARG A 100 -11.14 2.78 -15.46
CA ARG A 100 -10.85 4.12 -16.01
C ARG A 100 -9.78 4.82 -15.16
N SER A 101 -8.55 4.37 -15.39
CA SER A 101 -7.31 5.09 -15.09
C SER A 101 -7.40 6.53 -15.63
N PRO A 102 -7.05 7.58 -14.87
CA PRO A 102 -6.86 8.92 -15.41
C PRO A 102 -5.45 8.96 -16.05
N SER A 103 -5.30 8.32 -17.20
CA SER A 103 -4.13 8.50 -18.08
C SER A 103 -4.66 9.09 -19.37
N GLY A 104 -4.78 10.42 -19.40
CA GLY A 104 -5.38 11.14 -20.52
C GLY A 104 -5.42 12.65 -20.29
N VAL A 105 -4.29 13.24 -19.90
CA VAL A 105 -4.02 14.68 -20.09
C VAL A 105 -2.55 14.82 -20.50
N LEU A 106 -2.28 14.56 -21.79
CA LEU A 106 -1.07 14.98 -22.49
C LEU A 106 -1.43 15.09 -23.98
N GLY A 107 -1.30 16.31 -24.54
CA GLY A 107 -1.21 16.56 -25.99
C GLY A 107 -2.52 16.75 -26.71
#